data_AF-A0A9P7GMA6-F1
#
_entry.id   AF-A0A9P7GMA6-F1
#
_cell.length_a   1.000
_cell.length_b   1.000
_cell.length_c   1.000
_cell.angle_alpha   90.00
_cell.angle_beta   90.00
_cell.angle_gamma   90.00
#
_symmetry.space_group_name_H-M   'P 1'
#
loop_
_entity.id
_entity.type
_entity.pdbx_description
1 polymer ?
#
loop_
_entity_poly.entity_id
_entity_poly.type
_entity_poly.pdbx_seq_one_letter_code
_entity_poly.pdbx_strand_id
1 'polypeptide(L)'
;MRLRIQTKPPLPDLKAWYSPPPQDLPSSIRELKQAICSQIPLLQTCGVSSSNLILLLDDFELLDINPLEVVRDGDLIFIKVTSGASVNDMTGHGKPSTHSRNVRRRTKRMHDRATQSQPPVEEHKPPKNSSESNTVPLGPQRARSTRARDGPAGDVAAALNNAFGSNADGGELTPGTDVNEDVVMATQPRISTTNEGGGPIMMATLRNKNKRKGFKAAMAAPLPRKIVFDAVASGSGSGASEEAVAEVLMAELPGPQAVVHVIQPRLVPPSEKQERGELPPRMFVTSVDVEEGLWDTSGRKKQKKQKNKEQEQEHWAYEDANYHDTNMEEDNTQLDYSEAPIAPKGALDWEHAEKKWDSFVEVTEMQQLTIGRLVGWKGLALNPFTFTPEVLISVATVIRLPEPNTECPFVVKQLSRPGGNPSFSSRLTGGLDETDMEEEEYTWSDILETKWRIVVL
;
A
#
# COMPACT_ATOMS: atom_id res chain seq x y z
N MET A 1 -38.93 -1.74 21.68
CA MET A 1 -38.04 -1.83 20.51
C MET A 1 -36.67 -2.29 20.99
N ARG A 2 -36.05 -3.23 20.28
CA ARG A 2 -34.76 -3.84 20.56
C ARG A 2 -33.92 -3.75 19.30
N LEU A 3 -32.82 -3.04 19.37
CA LEU A 3 -31.93 -2.77 18.25
C LEU A 3 -30.68 -3.65 18.35
N ARG A 4 -30.17 -4.12 17.23
CA ARG A 4 -28.82 -4.69 17.13
C ARG A 4 -27.88 -3.54 16.82
N ILE A 5 -26.87 -3.32 17.65
CA ILE A 5 -25.88 -2.26 17.42
C ILE A 5 -24.51 -2.88 17.15
N GLN A 6 -23.80 -2.32 16.18
CA GLN A 6 -22.43 -2.69 15.87
C GLN A 6 -21.56 -1.45 15.67
N THR A 7 -20.43 -1.33 16.34
CA THR A 7 -19.49 -0.23 16.07
C THR A 7 -18.62 -0.52 14.84
N LYS A 8 -18.26 0.53 14.10
CA LYS A 8 -17.23 0.52 13.04
C LYS A 8 -15.97 1.24 13.56
N PRO A 9 -14.75 0.91 13.05
CA PRO A 9 -13.53 1.65 13.37
C PRO A 9 -13.71 3.17 13.13
N PRO A 10 -13.14 4.04 13.99
CA PRO A 10 -12.06 3.80 14.96
C PRO A 10 -12.53 3.34 16.36
N LEU A 11 -13.82 3.12 16.57
CA LEU A 11 -14.32 2.63 17.86
C LEU A 11 -13.90 1.18 18.11
N PRO A 12 -13.72 0.77 19.39
CA PRO A 12 -13.56 -0.63 19.72
C PRO A 12 -14.74 -1.45 19.20
N ASP A 13 -14.48 -2.67 18.72
CA ASP A 13 -15.51 -3.58 18.23
C ASP A 13 -16.51 -3.90 19.35
N LEU A 14 -17.77 -3.54 19.12
CA LEU A 14 -18.90 -3.78 19.99
C LEU A 14 -20.02 -4.34 19.13
N LYS A 15 -20.57 -5.49 19.54
CA LYS A 15 -21.81 -6.05 19.01
C LYS A 15 -22.73 -6.33 20.18
N ALA A 16 -23.81 -5.59 20.29
CA ALA A 16 -24.72 -5.69 21.43
C ALA A 16 -26.17 -5.50 21.01
N TRP A 17 -27.08 -5.96 21.87
CA TRP A 17 -28.49 -5.59 21.78
C TRP A 17 -28.73 -4.35 22.65
N TYR A 18 -29.35 -3.33 22.07
CA TYR A 18 -29.74 -2.11 22.76
C TYR A 18 -31.26 -2.04 22.88
N SER A 19 -31.76 -1.77 24.08
CA SER A 19 -33.20 -1.63 24.34
C SER A 19 -33.40 -0.33 25.13
N PRO A 20 -33.95 0.74 24.53
CA PRO A 20 -34.24 1.96 25.27
C PRO A 20 -35.21 1.65 26.42
N PRO A 21 -35.03 2.30 27.59
CA PRO A 21 -35.92 2.13 28.73
C PRO A 21 -37.33 2.62 28.36
N PRO A 22 -38.38 1.95 28.86
CA PRO A 22 -39.77 2.25 28.46
C PRO A 22 -40.27 3.62 28.92
N GLN A 23 -39.55 4.29 29.83
CA GLN A 23 -39.89 5.61 30.36
C GLN A 23 -39.32 6.74 29.49
N ASP A 24 -38.35 6.44 28.62
CA ASP A 24 -37.60 7.41 27.82
C ASP A 24 -37.39 6.84 26.41
N LEU A 25 -38.51 6.57 25.73
CA LEU A 25 -38.46 6.18 24.33
C LEU A 25 -38.09 7.42 23.50
N PRO A 26 -36.98 7.39 22.75
CA PRO A 26 -36.58 8.53 21.94
C PRO A 26 -37.62 8.79 20.85
N SER A 27 -38.00 10.04 20.67
CA SER A 27 -38.91 10.47 19.61
C SER A 27 -38.17 10.67 18.27
N SER A 28 -36.88 10.99 18.33
CA SER A 28 -36.02 11.29 17.19
C SER A 28 -34.71 10.50 17.20
N ILE A 29 -34.04 10.41 16.05
CA ILE A 29 -32.71 9.80 15.93
C ILE A 29 -31.67 10.54 16.80
N ARG A 30 -31.81 11.85 16.97
CA ARG A 30 -30.96 12.65 17.86
C ARG A 30 -31.03 12.18 19.31
N GLU A 31 -32.24 11.97 19.82
CA GLU A 31 -32.47 11.45 21.18
C GLU A 31 -31.96 10.01 21.31
N LEU A 32 -32.11 9.20 20.26
CA LEU A 32 -31.53 7.85 20.21
C LEU A 32 -29.99 7.89 20.33
N LYS A 33 -29.30 8.79 19.59
CA LYS A 33 -27.85 8.99 19.70
C LYS A 33 -27.45 9.40 21.12
N GLN A 34 -28.20 10.32 21.74
CA GLN A 34 -27.95 10.75 23.12
C GLN A 34 -28.12 9.60 24.12
N ALA A 35 -29.18 8.79 23.98
CA ALA A 35 -29.43 7.64 24.83
C ALA A 35 -28.38 6.54 24.66
N ILE A 36 -27.92 6.28 23.42
CA ILE A 36 -26.83 5.34 23.12
C ILE A 36 -25.52 5.80 23.78
N CYS A 37 -25.15 7.08 23.65
CA CYS A 37 -23.97 7.65 24.31
C CYS A 37 -24.05 7.59 25.84
N SER A 38 -25.24 7.82 26.43
CA SER A 38 -25.41 7.85 27.88
C SER A 38 -25.52 6.46 28.51
N GLN A 39 -25.94 5.44 27.78
CA GLN A 39 -26.15 4.10 28.32
C GLN A 39 -25.00 3.13 28.04
N ILE A 40 -24.20 3.34 26.99
CA ILE A 40 -23.13 2.41 26.62
C ILE A 40 -21.79 2.88 27.21
N PRO A 41 -21.22 2.17 28.20
CA PRO A 41 -20.00 2.61 28.89
C PRO A 41 -18.77 2.70 27.98
N LEU A 42 -18.73 1.88 26.92
CA LEU A 42 -17.65 1.90 25.92
C LEU A 42 -17.57 3.26 25.19
N LEU A 43 -18.73 3.83 24.84
CA LEU A 43 -18.79 5.13 24.15
C LEU A 43 -18.46 6.28 25.11
N GLN A 44 -18.88 6.16 26.38
CA GLN A 44 -18.52 7.12 27.43
C GLN A 44 -17.03 7.13 27.70
N THR A 45 -16.42 5.94 27.79
CA THR A 45 -14.97 5.78 27.99
C THR A 45 -14.24 6.47 26.85
N CYS A 46 -14.65 6.24 25.60
CA CYS A 46 -14.06 6.88 24.43
C CYS A 46 -14.32 8.40 24.32
N GLY A 47 -15.08 9.01 25.23
CA GLY A 47 -15.38 10.44 25.22
C GLY A 47 -16.20 10.89 24.01
N VAL A 48 -17.03 10.00 23.45
CA VAL A 48 -17.77 10.27 22.21
C VAL A 48 -19.04 11.05 22.51
N SER A 49 -19.14 12.27 21.99
CA SER A 49 -20.35 13.10 22.02
C SER A 49 -21.42 12.55 21.07
N SER A 50 -22.70 12.69 21.41
CA SER A 50 -23.83 12.31 20.56
C SER A 50 -23.84 13.04 19.22
N SER A 51 -23.35 14.29 19.17
CA SER A 51 -23.19 15.07 17.93
C SER A 51 -22.19 14.47 16.94
N ASN A 52 -21.25 13.66 17.45
CA ASN A 52 -20.15 13.12 16.65
C ASN A 52 -20.45 11.69 16.19
N LEU A 53 -21.58 11.11 16.61
CA LEU A 53 -22.04 9.80 16.18
C LEU A 53 -22.82 9.87 14.88
N ILE A 54 -22.41 9.01 13.94
CA ILE A 54 -23.17 8.64 12.76
C ILE A 54 -23.79 7.27 13.03
N LEU A 55 -25.10 7.17 12.84
CA LEU A 55 -25.82 5.89 12.86
C LEU A 55 -26.12 5.51 11.42
N LEU A 56 -25.76 4.29 11.01
CA LEU A 56 -26.03 3.77 9.68
C LEU A 56 -27.02 2.60 9.76
N LEU A 57 -28.05 2.62 8.93
CA LEU A 57 -28.99 1.51 8.73
C LEU A 57 -28.85 1.08 7.26
N ASP A 58 -28.44 -0.16 7.01
CA ASP A 58 -28.13 -0.65 5.65
C ASP A 58 -27.18 0.27 4.86
N ASP A 59 -26.15 0.78 5.56
CA ASP A 59 -25.18 1.76 5.07
C ASP A 59 -25.73 3.17 4.71
N PHE A 60 -27.01 3.45 4.99
CA PHE A 60 -27.59 4.79 4.92
C PHE A 60 -27.47 5.54 6.24
N GLU A 61 -27.04 6.81 6.18
CA GLU A 61 -26.94 7.68 7.36
C GLU A 61 -28.32 8.10 7.88
N LEU A 62 -28.57 7.84 9.16
CA LEU A 62 -29.74 8.32 9.87
C LEU A 62 -29.48 9.75 10.38
N LEU A 63 -30.17 10.71 9.75
CA LEU A 63 -30.10 12.12 10.10
C LEU A 63 -30.81 12.39 11.43
N ASP A 64 -30.31 13.38 12.18
CA ASP A 64 -30.83 13.76 13.51
C ASP A 64 -32.30 14.21 13.48
N ILE A 65 -32.74 14.76 12.35
CA ILE A 65 -34.12 15.23 12.12
C ILE A 65 -35.11 14.10 11.83
N ASN A 66 -34.63 12.88 11.55
CA ASN A 66 -35.50 11.78 11.19
C ASN A 66 -36.29 11.28 12.42
N PRO A 67 -37.59 10.96 12.25
CA PRO A 67 -38.37 10.32 13.31
C PRO A 67 -37.84 8.91 13.59
N LEU A 68 -38.01 8.43 14.83
CA LEU A 68 -37.57 7.08 15.21
C LEU A 68 -38.29 5.97 14.41
N GLU A 69 -39.46 6.24 13.84
CA GLU A 69 -40.29 5.28 13.09
C GLU A 69 -39.57 4.63 11.89
N VAL A 70 -38.52 5.25 11.37
CA VAL A 70 -37.68 4.68 10.30
C VAL A 70 -36.96 3.40 10.77
N VAL A 71 -36.69 3.29 12.08
CA VAL A 71 -36.00 2.15 12.70
C VAL A 71 -37.03 1.17 13.27
N ARG A 72 -36.92 -0.10 12.87
CA ARG A 72 -37.80 -1.18 13.32
C ARG A 72 -37.16 -2.03 14.41
N ASP A 73 -38.02 -2.81 15.09
CA ASP A 73 -37.58 -3.80 16.05
C ASP A 73 -36.71 -4.86 15.37
N GLY A 74 -35.50 -5.05 15.88
CA GLY A 74 -34.53 -6.00 15.33
C GLY A 74 -33.58 -5.42 14.27
N ASP A 75 -33.67 -4.14 13.91
CA ASP A 75 -32.76 -3.54 12.93
C ASP A 75 -31.30 -3.55 13.40
N LEU A 76 -30.37 -3.66 12.44
CA LEU A 76 -28.93 -3.58 12.67
C LEU A 76 -28.45 -2.16 12.36
N ILE A 77 -28.04 -1.44 13.40
CA ILE A 77 -27.51 -0.09 13.30
C ILE A 77 -25.99 -0.14 13.49
N PHE A 78 -25.26 0.39 12.52
CA PHE A 78 -23.83 0.61 12.67
C PHE A 78 -23.54 1.98 13.29
N ILE A 79 -22.67 2.00 14.29
CA ILE A 79 -22.23 3.20 14.99
C ILE A 79 -20.84 3.58 14.47
N LYS A 80 -20.71 4.77 13.91
CA LYS A 80 -19.45 5.34 13.42
C LYS A 80 -19.21 6.72 14.07
N VAL A 81 -17.95 7.10 14.24
CA VAL A 81 -17.58 8.46 14.68
C VAL A 81 -17.22 9.31 13.46
N THR A 82 -17.71 10.55 13.42
CA THR A 82 -17.33 11.56 12.43
C THR A 82 -15.83 11.87 12.55
N SER A 83 -15.11 11.85 11.43
CA SER A 83 -13.64 12.01 11.40
C SER A 83 -13.12 13.37 11.90
N GLY A 84 -14.00 14.34 12.15
CA GLY A 84 -13.65 15.65 12.71
C GLY A 84 -13.57 15.67 14.25
N ALA A 85 -14.14 14.67 14.91
CA ALA A 85 -14.01 14.51 16.35
C ALA A 85 -12.67 13.83 16.65
N SER A 86 -11.68 14.59 17.11
CA SER A 86 -10.50 13.99 17.72
C SER A 86 -10.97 13.18 18.92
N VAL A 87 -11.11 11.86 18.75
CA VAL A 87 -11.17 10.92 19.86
C VAL A 87 -9.88 11.17 20.61
N ASN A 88 -9.95 11.96 21.68
CA ASN A 88 -8.81 12.33 22.49
C ASN A 88 -8.03 11.05 22.77
N ASP A 89 -6.74 11.05 22.46
CA ASP A 89 -5.75 9.97 22.59
C ASP A 89 -5.88 9.22 23.94
N MET A 90 -6.89 8.36 24.05
CA MET A 90 -7.23 7.70 25.31
C MET A 90 -6.33 6.48 25.55
N THR A 91 -5.73 5.99 24.48
CA THR A 91 -4.51 5.21 24.55
C THR A 91 -3.37 6.18 24.31
N GLY A 92 -2.62 6.55 25.37
CA GLY A 92 -1.36 7.30 25.27
C GLY A 92 -0.25 6.57 24.48
N HIS A 93 -0.63 5.66 23.60
CA HIS A 93 0.18 5.03 22.58
C HIS A 93 0.00 5.89 21.32
N GLY A 94 0.67 7.04 21.31
CA GLY A 94 0.70 7.91 20.13
C GLY A 94 0.98 7.10 18.86
N LYS A 95 0.50 7.60 17.72
CA LYS A 95 0.53 6.97 16.37
C LYS A 95 1.59 5.86 16.24
N PRO A 96 1.28 4.67 15.70
CA PRO A 96 2.23 3.54 15.65
C PRO A 96 3.59 3.89 14.99
N SER A 97 3.59 4.84 14.04
CA SER A 97 4.81 5.45 13.49
C SER A 97 5.71 6.13 14.54
N THR A 98 5.11 6.86 15.49
CA THR A 98 5.80 7.50 16.61
C THR A 98 6.33 6.47 17.62
N HIS A 99 5.67 5.32 17.77
CA HIS A 99 6.13 4.26 18.66
C HIS A 99 7.46 3.64 18.19
N SER A 100 7.63 3.40 16.89
CA SER A 100 8.90 2.89 16.34
C SER A 100 10.03 3.91 16.52
N ARG A 101 9.73 5.20 16.30
CA ARG A 101 10.68 6.30 16.50
C ARG A 101 11.10 6.45 17.96
N ASN A 102 10.17 6.30 18.90
CA ASN A 102 10.45 6.35 20.33
C ASN A 102 11.24 5.13 20.80
N VAL A 103 10.94 3.93 20.29
CA VAL A 103 11.74 2.73 20.57
C VAL A 103 13.17 2.91 20.06
N ARG A 104 13.36 3.40 18.83
CA ARG A 104 14.70 3.67 18.27
C ARG A 104 15.46 4.73 19.07
N ARG A 105 14.78 5.78 19.54
CA ARG A 105 15.39 6.77 20.44
C ARG A 105 15.78 6.16 21.79
N ARG A 106 14.97 5.26 22.33
CA ARG A 106 15.23 4.61 23.62
C ARG A 106 16.40 3.62 23.53
N THR A 107 16.48 2.82 22.45
CA THR A 107 17.61 1.91 22.21
C THR A 107 18.90 2.68 21.93
N LYS A 108 18.85 3.75 21.12
CA LYS A 108 20.01 4.63 20.90
C LYS A 108 20.56 5.19 22.21
N ARG A 109 19.69 5.72 23.08
CA ARG A 109 20.10 6.24 24.40
C ARG A 109 20.73 5.16 25.30
N MET A 110 20.31 3.90 25.21
CA MET A 110 20.94 2.83 25.98
C MET A 110 22.35 2.51 25.45
N HIS A 111 22.55 2.52 24.13
CA HIS A 111 23.84 2.26 23.51
C HIS A 111 24.84 3.39 23.78
N ASP A 112 24.39 4.64 23.65
CA ASP A 112 25.20 5.83 23.95
C ASP A 112 25.58 5.86 25.44
N ARG A 113 24.66 5.45 26.34
CA ARG A 113 24.96 5.36 27.78
C ARG A 113 25.98 4.27 28.08
N ALA A 114 25.91 3.12 27.41
CA ALA A 114 26.85 2.01 27.61
C ALA A 114 28.27 2.37 27.17
N THR A 115 28.42 3.12 26.07
CA THR A 115 29.73 3.62 25.61
C THR A 115 30.30 4.68 26.54
N GLN A 116 29.45 5.55 27.09
CA GLN A 116 29.89 6.62 27.99
C GLN A 116 30.22 6.12 29.41
N SER A 117 29.70 4.95 29.82
CA SER A 117 29.99 4.35 31.12
C SER A 117 31.18 3.39 31.14
N GLN A 118 31.91 3.20 30.02
CA GLN A 118 33.20 2.51 30.11
C GLN A 118 34.19 3.44 30.81
N PRO A 119 34.74 3.04 31.97
CA PRO A 119 35.80 3.81 32.61
C PRO A 119 36.96 3.94 31.62
N PRO A 120 37.64 5.10 31.56
CA PRO A 120 38.80 5.27 30.69
C PRO A 120 39.78 4.14 31.00
N VAL A 121 40.00 3.28 29.99
CA VAL A 121 40.98 2.20 30.07
C VAL A 121 42.32 2.87 30.32
N GLU A 122 42.83 2.76 31.55
CA GLU A 122 44.20 3.12 31.87
C GLU A 122 45.12 2.37 30.89
N GLU A 123 46.00 3.12 30.23
CA GLU A 123 46.98 2.61 29.26
C GLU A 123 47.79 1.47 29.89
N HIS A 124 47.42 0.22 29.59
CA HIS A 124 48.26 -0.93 29.86
C HIS A 124 49.50 -0.84 28.95
N LYS A 125 50.60 -0.37 29.54
CA LYS A 125 51.95 -0.51 28.99
C LYS A 125 52.14 -1.96 28.51
N PRO A 126 52.68 -2.17 27.30
CA PRO A 126 52.89 -3.51 26.78
C PRO A 126 53.78 -4.30 27.74
N PRO A 127 53.48 -5.59 27.99
CA PRO A 127 54.24 -6.42 28.91
C PRO A 127 55.69 -6.53 28.42
N LYS A 128 56.62 -5.99 29.21
CA LYS A 128 58.05 -6.29 29.10
C LYS A 128 58.23 -7.78 29.39
N ASN A 129 58.94 -8.49 28.50
CA ASN A 129 59.38 -9.89 28.59
C ASN A 129 58.68 -10.92 27.68
N SER A 130 58.22 -10.54 26.49
CA SER A 130 58.08 -11.53 25.41
C SER A 130 59.45 -11.72 24.73
N SER A 131 60.01 -12.89 24.95
CA SER A 131 61.35 -13.35 24.63
C SER A 131 61.74 -13.26 23.15
N GLU A 132 62.94 -12.71 22.95
CA GLU A 132 63.79 -12.81 21.77
C GLU A 132 64.31 -14.25 21.60
N SER A 133 63.65 -15.10 20.82
CA SER A 133 64.26 -16.36 20.37
C SER A 133 63.47 -17.04 19.26
N ASN A 134 63.53 -16.48 18.05
CA ASN A 134 63.52 -17.27 16.81
C ASN A 134 63.97 -16.41 15.62
N THR A 135 65.25 -16.02 15.67
CA THR A 135 65.99 -15.49 14.53
C THR A 135 66.51 -16.66 13.68
N VAL A 136 65.77 -17.02 12.63
CA VAL A 136 66.35 -17.77 11.50
C VAL A 136 66.86 -16.75 10.48
N PRO A 137 68.16 -16.75 10.14
CA PRO A 137 68.74 -15.78 9.23
C PRO A 137 68.53 -16.23 7.78
N LEU A 138 67.61 -15.56 7.07
CA LEU A 138 67.50 -15.69 5.62
C LEU A 138 68.08 -14.45 4.93
N GLY A 139 69.36 -14.56 4.55
CA GLY A 139 69.90 -14.07 3.28
C GLY A 139 70.32 -12.58 3.17
N PRO A 140 71.39 -12.28 2.40
CA PRO A 140 71.95 -10.94 2.26
C PRO A 140 71.07 -10.02 1.40
N GLN A 141 71.02 -8.77 1.86
CA GLN A 141 70.23 -7.67 1.34
C GLN A 141 70.60 -7.28 -0.11
N ARG A 142 69.58 -7.10 -0.95
CA ARG A 142 69.64 -6.09 -2.02
C ARG A 142 68.98 -4.82 -1.50
N ALA A 143 69.75 -3.73 -1.47
CA ALA A 143 69.31 -2.40 -1.09
C ALA A 143 68.03 -2.01 -1.85
N ARG A 144 66.93 -1.81 -1.11
CA ARG A 144 65.71 -1.18 -1.61
C ARG A 144 65.43 0.05 -0.75
N SER A 145 65.67 1.19 -1.40
CA SER A 145 65.08 2.51 -1.18
C SER A 145 64.02 2.59 -0.08
N THR A 146 64.29 3.42 0.92
CA THR A 146 63.30 3.97 1.84
C THR A 146 62.15 4.60 1.06
N ARG A 147 60.98 3.96 1.04
CA ARG A 147 59.72 4.62 0.76
C ARG A 147 58.83 4.52 1.98
N ALA A 148 58.28 5.67 2.30
CA ALA A 148 57.49 5.94 3.46
C ALA A 148 56.23 5.08 3.52
N ARG A 149 55.93 4.75 4.77
CA ARG A 149 54.65 4.53 5.42
C ARG A 149 53.47 5.29 4.79
N ASP A 150 52.98 4.85 3.65
CA ASP A 150 51.64 5.18 3.14
C ASP A 150 50.90 3.87 2.83
N GLY A 151 49.72 3.73 3.43
CA GLY A 151 48.87 2.55 3.26
C GLY A 151 48.28 2.46 1.83
N PRO A 152 47.59 1.36 1.52
CA PRO A 152 47.08 1.04 0.17
C PRO A 152 46.04 2.03 -0.39
N ALA A 153 45.68 3.08 0.35
CA ALA A 153 44.84 4.17 -0.14
C ALA A 153 45.61 5.16 -1.05
N GLY A 154 46.93 5.28 -0.92
CA GLY A 154 47.73 6.21 -1.72
C GLY A 154 47.94 5.78 -3.19
N ASP A 155 48.01 4.47 -3.44
CA ASP A 155 48.25 3.93 -4.78
C ASP A 155 47.02 4.07 -5.72
N VAL A 156 45.81 4.17 -5.16
CA VAL A 156 44.59 4.33 -5.97
C VAL A 156 44.45 5.77 -6.49
N ALA A 157 44.85 6.76 -5.69
CA ALA A 157 44.84 8.17 -6.10
C ALA A 157 45.91 8.48 -7.18
N ALA A 158 47.09 7.86 -7.09
CA ALA A 158 48.14 8.03 -8.10
C ALA A 158 47.85 7.32 -9.43
N ALA A 159 47.06 6.24 -9.41
CA ALA A 159 46.63 5.54 -10.62
C ALA A 159 45.53 6.33 -11.38
N LEU A 160 44.62 7.01 -10.68
CA LEU A 160 43.57 7.82 -11.29
C LEU A 160 44.11 9.10 -11.94
N ASN A 161 45.09 9.78 -11.33
CA ASN A 161 45.69 10.99 -11.91
C ASN A 161 46.54 10.73 -13.17
N ASN A 162 47.03 9.51 -13.40
CA ASN A 162 47.75 9.16 -14.62
C ASN A 162 46.84 8.69 -15.77
N ALA A 163 45.57 8.35 -15.49
CA ALA A 163 44.65 7.83 -16.50
C ALA A 163 43.92 8.92 -17.32
N PHE A 164 43.89 10.17 -16.84
CA PHE A 164 43.13 11.27 -17.47
C PHE A 164 44.00 12.40 -18.03
N GLY A 165 45.33 12.26 -18.02
CA GLY A 165 46.28 13.33 -18.34
C GLY A 165 46.63 13.57 -19.82
N SER A 166 45.93 12.97 -20.78
CA SER A 166 46.25 13.15 -22.20
C SER A 166 44.99 13.27 -23.05
N ASN A 167 44.48 14.50 -23.19
CA ASN A 167 43.67 15.00 -24.31
C ASN A 167 43.42 16.51 -24.19
N ALA A 168 44.47 17.29 -23.90
CA ALA A 168 44.46 18.73 -24.12
C ALA A 168 45.19 19.03 -25.43
N ASP A 169 44.58 18.68 -26.56
CA ASP A 169 44.97 19.21 -27.87
C ASP A 169 43.81 20.09 -28.36
N GLY A 170 44.09 21.40 -28.36
CA GLY A 170 43.12 22.45 -28.63
C GLY A 170 42.82 22.54 -30.13
N GLY A 171 41.65 22.03 -30.51
CA GLY A 171 41.04 22.30 -31.81
C GLY A 171 40.24 23.60 -31.80
N GLU A 172 40.89 24.67 -32.25
CA GLU A 172 40.31 25.95 -32.63
C GLU A 172 39.21 25.74 -33.70
N LEU A 173 37.98 26.17 -33.43
CA LEU A 173 36.91 26.22 -34.43
C LEU A 173 36.38 27.64 -34.58
N THR A 174 36.62 28.16 -35.79
CA THR A 174 36.17 29.42 -36.36
C THR A 174 34.65 29.49 -36.52
N PRO A 175 34.00 30.65 -36.33
CA PRO A 175 32.58 30.81 -36.62
C PRO A 175 32.37 31.28 -38.06
N GLY A 176 31.41 30.65 -38.75
CA GLY A 176 30.70 31.26 -39.87
C GLY A 176 30.61 30.37 -41.11
N THR A 177 29.40 30.03 -41.53
CA THR A 177 28.81 30.52 -42.81
C THR A 177 27.38 30.02 -42.98
N ASP A 178 26.47 30.96 -43.22
CA ASP A 178 25.17 30.79 -43.87
C ASP A 178 25.32 30.18 -45.26
N VAL A 179 24.42 29.29 -45.71
CA VAL A 179 23.54 29.46 -46.90
C VAL A 179 22.50 28.32 -47.05
N ASN A 180 21.24 28.73 -47.20
CA ASN A 180 20.17 28.35 -48.14
C ASN A 180 19.93 26.93 -48.72
N GLU A 181 18.61 26.64 -48.72
CA GLU A 181 17.72 26.14 -49.79
C GLU A 181 17.86 24.72 -50.39
N ASP A 182 16.77 23.97 -50.16
CA ASP A 182 15.93 23.27 -51.13
C ASP A 182 16.37 21.99 -51.89
N VAL A 183 15.32 21.17 -52.05
CA VAL A 183 15.03 20.15 -53.09
C VAL A 183 15.43 18.67 -52.83
N VAL A 184 14.41 17.83 -53.09
CA VAL A 184 14.35 16.43 -53.58
C VAL A 184 14.52 15.22 -52.65
N MET A 185 13.36 14.55 -52.47
CA MET A 185 13.05 13.14 -52.77
C MET A 185 13.78 11.96 -52.08
N ALA A 186 12.90 11.13 -51.50
CA ALA A 186 12.86 9.66 -51.60
C ALA A 186 14.04 8.86 -51.03
N THR A 187 13.84 8.20 -49.89
CA THR A 187 13.89 6.73 -49.78
C THR A 187 13.45 6.27 -48.38
N GLN A 188 12.49 5.35 -48.33
CA GLN A 188 12.19 4.54 -47.14
C GLN A 188 13.24 3.43 -47.00
N PRO A 189 13.72 3.10 -45.79
CA PRO A 189 14.27 1.78 -45.52
C PRO A 189 13.21 0.88 -44.86
N ARG A 190 12.75 -0.12 -45.63
CA ARG A 190 12.14 -1.35 -45.09
C ARG A 190 13.22 -2.12 -44.33
N ILE A 191 13.00 -2.41 -43.06
CA ILE A 191 13.77 -3.40 -42.31
C ILE A 191 12.88 -4.62 -42.12
N SER A 192 13.13 -5.65 -42.92
CA SER A 192 12.62 -7.01 -42.73
C SER A 192 13.64 -7.80 -41.92
N THR A 193 13.31 -8.16 -40.68
CA THR A 193 14.08 -9.12 -39.88
C THR A 193 13.31 -10.43 -39.77
N THR A 194 13.75 -11.42 -40.55
CA THR A 194 13.47 -12.85 -40.35
C THR A 194 14.23 -13.33 -39.12
N ASN A 195 13.52 -13.87 -38.12
CA ASN A 195 14.10 -14.33 -36.87
C ASN A 195 14.03 -15.87 -36.82
N GLU A 196 15.00 -16.53 -37.47
CA GLU A 196 15.35 -17.93 -37.22
C GLU A 196 16.76 -17.95 -36.62
N GLY A 197 16.86 -18.30 -35.35
CA GLY A 197 18.14 -18.35 -34.66
C GLY A 197 17.97 -18.34 -33.15
N GLY A 198 17.78 -19.54 -32.59
CA GLY A 198 17.79 -19.77 -31.14
C GLY A 198 19.14 -19.39 -30.54
N GLY A 199 19.25 -18.15 -30.07
CA GLY A 199 20.33 -17.67 -29.21
C GLY A 199 19.98 -17.88 -27.73
N PRO A 200 20.93 -18.29 -26.88
CA PRO A 200 20.69 -18.56 -25.48
C PRO A 200 20.34 -17.27 -24.73
N ILE A 201 19.21 -17.29 -24.02
CA ILE A 201 18.68 -16.21 -23.20
C ILE A 201 19.74 -15.80 -22.14
N MET A 202 20.43 -14.68 -22.38
CA MET A 202 21.41 -14.09 -21.45
C MET A 202 20.74 -13.25 -20.35
N MET A 203 19.66 -13.75 -19.74
CA MET A 203 18.93 -13.05 -18.67
C MET A 203 18.82 -13.92 -17.42
N ALA A 204 19.94 -14.15 -16.73
CA ALA A 204 19.91 -14.58 -15.33
C ALA A 204 21.25 -14.36 -14.62
N THR A 205 21.64 -13.12 -14.38
CA THR A 205 22.66 -12.79 -13.37
C THR A 205 22.07 -12.90 -11.97
N LEU A 206 21.58 -14.08 -11.59
CA LEU A 206 21.24 -14.40 -10.20
C LEU A 206 22.54 -14.69 -9.43
N ARG A 207 23.36 -13.64 -9.22
CA ARG A 207 24.60 -13.67 -8.42
C ARG A 207 24.36 -13.88 -6.92
N ASN A 208 23.10 -13.84 -6.46
CA ASN A 208 22.77 -14.11 -5.07
C ASN A 208 22.63 -15.64 -4.82
N LYS A 209 23.67 -16.25 -4.25
CA LYS A 209 23.75 -17.69 -3.92
C LYS A 209 22.56 -18.18 -3.08
N ASN A 210 21.94 -17.33 -2.27
CA ASN A 210 20.80 -17.72 -1.43
C ASN A 210 19.48 -17.80 -2.22
N LYS A 211 19.29 -16.98 -3.26
CA LYS A 211 18.08 -17.05 -4.12
C LYS A 211 18.08 -18.28 -5.02
N ARG A 212 19.26 -18.77 -5.44
CA ARG A 212 19.38 -19.99 -6.26
C ARG A 212 18.92 -21.25 -5.53
N LYS A 213 19.07 -21.33 -4.20
CA LYS A 213 18.65 -22.50 -3.41
C LYS A 213 17.13 -22.56 -3.25
N GLY A 214 16.48 -21.42 -2.99
CA GLY A 214 15.02 -21.34 -2.88
C GLY A 214 14.32 -21.59 -4.22
N PHE A 215 14.82 -21.00 -5.29
CA PHE A 215 14.22 -21.16 -6.62
C PHE A 215 14.33 -22.60 -7.15
N LYS A 216 15.48 -23.26 -6.94
CA LYS A 216 15.66 -24.66 -7.37
C LYS A 216 14.82 -25.64 -6.55
N ALA A 217 14.58 -25.35 -5.27
CA ALA A 217 13.68 -26.14 -4.44
C ALA A 217 12.21 -25.96 -4.83
N ALA A 218 11.80 -24.73 -5.21
CA ALA A 218 10.44 -24.46 -5.69
C ALA A 218 10.14 -25.13 -7.04
N MET A 219 11.13 -25.19 -7.94
CA MET A 219 10.98 -25.87 -9.24
C MET A 219 11.06 -27.40 -9.16
N ALA A 220 11.70 -27.94 -8.12
CA ALA A 220 11.79 -29.40 -7.92
C ALA A 220 10.60 -29.97 -7.11
N ALA A 221 9.75 -29.10 -6.55
CA ALA A 221 8.54 -29.55 -5.89
C ALA A 221 7.57 -30.11 -6.95
N PRO A 222 7.02 -31.33 -6.75
CA PRO A 222 6.07 -31.90 -7.70
C PRO A 222 4.88 -30.95 -7.84
N LEU A 223 4.59 -30.54 -9.07
CA LEU A 223 3.49 -29.65 -9.39
C LEU A 223 2.20 -30.24 -8.79
N PRO A 224 1.47 -29.47 -7.96
CA PRO A 224 0.23 -29.95 -7.37
C PRO A 224 -0.71 -30.35 -8.49
N ARG A 225 -1.28 -31.56 -8.37
CA ARG A 225 -2.18 -32.10 -9.40
C ARG A 225 -3.33 -31.11 -9.60
N LYS A 226 -3.52 -30.73 -10.86
CA LYS A 226 -4.61 -29.85 -11.29
C LYS A 226 -5.93 -30.50 -10.85
N ILE A 227 -6.67 -29.84 -9.98
CA ILE A 227 -8.01 -30.27 -9.59
C ILE A 227 -8.87 -30.04 -10.83
N VAL A 228 -9.12 -31.12 -11.58
CA VAL A 228 -10.10 -31.13 -12.67
C VAL A 228 -11.45 -31.33 -12.00
N PHE A 229 -12.26 -30.29 -11.98
CA PHE A 229 -13.67 -30.43 -11.65
C PHE A 229 -14.33 -31.10 -12.84
N ASP A 230 -14.65 -32.38 -12.71
CA ASP A 230 -15.45 -33.08 -13.70
C ASP A 230 -16.77 -32.32 -13.84
N ALA A 231 -17.04 -31.90 -15.08
CA ALA A 231 -18.28 -31.26 -15.46
C ALA A 231 -19.41 -32.26 -15.26
N VAL A 232 -20.12 -32.14 -14.14
CA VAL A 232 -21.32 -32.92 -13.88
C VAL A 232 -22.36 -32.50 -14.91
N ALA A 233 -22.63 -33.41 -15.83
CA ALA A 233 -23.62 -33.25 -16.87
C ALA A 233 -24.99 -32.93 -16.26
N SER A 234 -25.55 -31.80 -16.66
CA SER A 234 -26.95 -31.44 -16.46
C SER A 234 -27.85 -32.43 -17.19
N GLY A 235 -28.20 -33.53 -16.52
CA GLY A 235 -29.20 -34.50 -16.94
C GLY A 235 -30.45 -34.40 -16.07
N SER A 236 -31.53 -33.92 -16.67
CA SER A 236 -32.90 -33.95 -16.16
C SER A 236 -33.39 -35.37 -15.86
N GLY A 237 -34.12 -35.58 -14.76
CA GLY A 237 -35.10 -36.66 -14.67
C GLY A 237 -35.21 -37.36 -13.31
N SER A 238 -36.27 -37.02 -12.59
CA SER A 238 -37.16 -37.90 -11.81
C SER A 238 -36.59 -39.15 -11.11
N GLY A 239 -36.74 -39.16 -9.77
CA GLY A 239 -37.61 -40.14 -9.11
C GLY A 239 -36.99 -41.46 -8.62
N ALA A 240 -37.33 -41.75 -7.37
CA ALA A 240 -37.34 -43.05 -6.68
C ALA A 240 -36.06 -43.49 -5.95
N SER A 241 -36.34 -43.91 -4.72
CA SER A 241 -35.53 -44.58 -3.71
C SER A 241 -34.77 -45.80 -4.23
N GLU A 242 -33.54 -46.01 -3.73
CA GLU A 242 -33.03 -47.34 -3.41
C GLU A 242 -31.80 -47.24 -2.49
N GLU A 243 -32.05 -47.54 -1.22
CA GLU A 243 -31.07 -48.10 -0.30
C GLU A 243 -30.61 -49.48 -0.81
N ALA A 244 -29.36 -49.83 -0.50
CA ALA A 244 -28.81 -51.18 -0.49
C ALA A 244 -28.31 -51.80 -1.82
N VAL A 245 -27.20 -51.29 -2.38
CA VAL A 245 -26.16 -52.17 -2.96
C VAL A 245 -24.79 -51.46 -3.04
N ALA A 246 -23.96 -51.58 -2.00
CA ALA A 246 -22.52 -51.28 -2.09
C ALA A 246 -21.72 -52.04 -1.03
N GLU A 247 -22.14 -53.27 -0.76
CA GLU A 247 -21.37 -54.26 -0.02
C GLU A 247 -20.90 -55.31 -1.03
N VAL A 248 -19.64 -55.77 -0.90
CA VAL A 248 -18.99 -56.79 -1.74
C VAL A 248 -18.32 -56.27 -3.03
N LEU A 249 -17.14 -55.65 -2.89
CA LEU A 249 -15.93 -55.92 -3.70
C LEU A 249 -14.85 -54.88 -3.37
N MET A 250 -13.97 -55.20 -2.41
CA MET A 250 -12.54 -54.81 -2.36
C MET A 250 -11.93 -55.42 -1.10
N ALA A 251 -11.70 -56.74 -1.16
CA ALA A 251 -10.79 -57.43 -0.26
C ALA A 251 -9.47 -57.71 -1.00
N GLU A 252 -8.37 -57.63 -0.24
CA GLU A 252 -7.00 -58.08 -0.54
C GLU A 252 -6.08 -57.17 -1.37
N LEU A 253 -5.43 -56.24 -0.66
CA LEU A 253 -4.02 -55.90 -0.90
C LEU A 253 -3.24 -55.89 0.43
N PRO A 254 -1.96 -56.33 0.44
CA PRO A 254 -1.17 -56.56 1.64
C PRO A 254 -0.72 -55.24 2.30
N GLY A 255 -0.81 -55.23 3.63
CA GLY A 255 -0.79 -54.02 4.45
C GLY A 255 0.55 -53.26 4.50
N PRO A 256 0.52 -51.92 4.42
CA PRO A 256 1.61 -51.08 4.91
C PRO A 256 1.56 -51.03 6.44
N GLN A 257 2.74 -51.02 7.05
CA GLN A 257 3.00 -51.08 8.47
C GLN A 257 2.11 -50.13 9.28
N ALA A 258 1.45 -50.68 10.30
CA ALA A 258 0.56 -49.96 11.21
C ALA A 258 1.33 -48.82 11.90
N VAL A 259 1.17 -47.62 11.36
CA VAL A 259 1.52 -46.39 12.05
C VAL A 259 0.52 -46.26 13.19
N VAL A 260 0.99 -46.35 14.43
CA VAL A 260 0.17 -46.13 15.63
C VAL A 260 -0.30 -44.67 15.58
N HIS A 261 -1.48 -44.45 14.99
CA HIS A 261 -2.14 -43.16 15.04
C HIS A 261 -2.58 -42.96 16.48
N VAL A 262 -1.86 -42.07 17.18
CA VAL A 262 -2.31 -41.52 18.46
C VAL A 262 -3.71 -40.98 18.23
N ILE A 263 -4.71 -41.65 18.80
CA ILE A 263 -6.11 -41.27 18.69
C ILE A 263 -6.23 -39.87 19.29
N GLN A 264 -6.33 -38.86 18.43
CA GLN A 264 -6.55 -37.50 18.88
C GLN A 264 -7.96 -37.46 19.48
N PRO A 265 -8.12 -36.94 20.71
CA PRO A 265 -9.44 -36.87 21.34
C PRO A 265 -10.39 -36.08 20.45
N ARG A 266 -11.56 -36.66 20.18
CA ARG A 266 -12.60 -36.05 19.35
C ARG A 266 -13.01 -34.71 19.97
N LEU A 267 -12.88 -33.64 19.19
CA LEU A 267 -13.36 -32.32 19.57
C LEU A 267 -14.89 -32.38 19.68
N VAL A 268 -15.42 -32.17 20.88
CA VAL A 268 -16.87 -32.17 21.13
C VAL A 268 -17.42 -30.77 20.82
N PRO A 269 -18.31 -30.63 19.82
CA PRO A 269 -18.84 -29.32 19.43
C PRO A 269 -19.72 -28.73 20.54
N PRO A 270 -19.85 -27.38 20.59
CA PRO A 270 -20.65 -26.71 21.61
C PRO A 270 -22.11 -27.18 21.69
N SER A 271 -22.70 -27.57 20.57
CA SER A 271 -24.05 -28.14 20.51
C SER A 271 -24.16 -29.44 21.32
N GLU A 272 -23.18 -30.32 21.21
CA GLU A 272 -23.15 -31.59 21.95
C GLU A 272 -22.92 -31.35 23.46
N LYS A 273 -22.11 -30.33 23.83
CA LYS A 273 -21.96 -29.91 25.24
C LYS A 273 -23.25 -29.32 25.82
N GLN A 274 -24.04 -28.65 24.99
CA GLN A 274 -25.32 -28.07 25.38
C GLN A 274 -26.37 -29.17 25.59
N GLU A 275 -26.42 -30.19 24.73
CA GLU A 275 -27.30 -31.37 24.91
C GLU A 275 -26.96 -32.18 26.16
N ARG A 276 -25.67 -32.25 26.53
CA ARG A 276 -25.21 -32.91 27.77
C ARG A 276 -25.46 -32.08 29.04
N GLY A 277 -25.92 -30.83 28.93
CA GLY A 277 -26.15 -29.96 30.07
C GLY A 277 -24.88 -29.50 30.79
N GLU A 278 -23.71 -29.64 30.16
CA GLU A 278 -22.42 -29.21 30.72
C GLU A 278 -22.24 -27.68 30.64
N LEU A 279 -23.01 -27.01 29.78
CA LEU A 279 -23.00 -25.56 29.62
C LEU A 279 -24.06 -24.89 30.52
N PRO A 280 -23.69 -23.86 31.30
CA PRO A 280 -24.65 -23.11 32.09
C PRO A 280 -25.78 -22.51 31.24
N PRO A 281 -27.01 -22.44 31.76
CA PRO A 281 -28.13 -21.89 31.01
C PRO A 281 -27.85 -20.43 30.59
N ARG A 282 -28.13 -20.13 29.30
CA ARG A 282 -27.92 -18.82 28.64
C ARG A 282 -26.47 -18.46 28.27
N MET A 283 -25.57 -19.44 28.19
CA MET A 283 -24.22 -19.23 27.66
C MET A 283 -24.17 -19.66 26.19
N PHE A 284 -23.87 -18.73 25.27
CA PHE A 284 -23.69 -19.03 23.85
C PHE A 284 -22.20 -19.12 23.53
N VAL A 285 -21.71 -20.32 23.25
CA VAL A 285 -20.32 -20.54 22.83
C VAL A 285 -20.28 -20.54 21.30
N THR A 286 -19.80 -19.45 20.71
CA THR A 286 -19.51 -19.40 19.28
C THR A 286 -18.18 -20.11 19.00
N SER A 287 -18.10 -20.86 17.91
CA SER A 287 -16.97 -21.70 17.49
C SER A 287 -15.59 -21.00 17.37
N VAL A 288 -15.52 -19.70 17.62
CA VAL A 288 -14.32 -18.86 17.48
C VAL A 288 -13.38 -18.99 18.69
N ASP A 289 -13.85 -19.44 19.85
CA ASP A 289 -13.10 -19.35 21.12
C ASP A 289 -12.65 -20.72 21.70
N VAL A 290 -12.78 -21.82 20.95
CA VAL A 290 -12.51 -23.18 21.46
C VAL A 290 -11.10 -23.68 21.12
N GLU A 291 -10.38 -23.02 20.20
CA GLU A 291 -9.07 -23.48 19.73
C GLU A 291 -7.87 -22.73 20.33
N GLU A 292 -8.10 -21.56 20.96
CA GLU A 292 -7.02 -20.73 21.49
C GLU A 292 -6.60 -21.16 22.91
N GLY A 293 -5.83 -22.26 23.00
CA GLY A 293 -5.03 -22.52 24.22
C GLY A 293 -4.89 -23.97 24.67
N LEU A 294 -5.64 -24.93 24.12
CA LEU A 294 -5.62 -26.32 24.61
C LEU A 294 -4.46 -27.17 24.05
N TRP A 295 -3.71 -26.65 23.08
CA TRP A 295 -2.56 -27.35 22.53
C TRP A 295 -1.31 -26.67 23.10
N ASP A 296 -0.71 -27.34 24.08
CA ASP A 296 0.53 -26.95 24.72
C ASP A 296 1.68 -26.88 23.69
N THR A 297 1.75 -25.78 22.94
CA THR A 297 2.87 -25.45 22.06
C THR A 297 4.10 -24.99 22.86
N SER A 298 4.04 -25.13 24.19
CA SER A 298 5.06 -24.79 25.17
C SER A 298 6.40 -25.52 24.93
N GLY A 299 6.40 -26.65 24.20
CA GLY A 299 7.63 -27.36 23.81
C GLY A 299 8.36 -26.83 22.56
N ARG A 300 7.68 -26.21 21.59
CA ARG A 300 8.28 -25.86 20.28
C ARG A 300 8.64 -24.38 20.09
N LYS A 301 8.18 -23.48 20.98
CA LYS A 301 8.45 -22.03 20.86
C LYS A 301 9.85 -21.60 21.31
N LYS A 302 10.58 -22.40 22.11
CA LYS A 302 11.95 -22.04 22.53
C LYS A 302 12.99 -22.14 21.41
N GLN A 303 12.90 -23.13 20.51
CA GLN A 303 13.87 -23.24 19.40
C GLN A 303 13.60 -22.26 18.25
N LYS A 304 12.34 -21.90 17.97
CA LYS A 304 12.02 -20.94 16.89
C LYS A 304 12.38 -19.49 17.27
N LYS A 305 12.30 -19.12 18.56
CA LYS A 305 12.67 -17.77 19.02
C LYS A 305 14.19 -17.53 19.03
N GLN A 306 14.99 -18.58 19.21
CA GLN A 306 16.45 -18.47 19.11
C GLN A 306 16.90 -18.34 17.64
N LYS A 307 16.31 -19.12 16.74
CA LYS A 307 16.62 -19.06 15.30
C LYS A 307 16.16 -17.74 14.63
N ASN A 308 15.04 -17.16 15.06
CA ASN A 308 14.59 -15.86 14.54
C ASN A 308 15.41 -14.69 15.10
N LYS A 309 15.94 -14.82 16.32
CA LYS A 309 16.80 -13.80 16.93
C LYS A 309 18.20 -13.78 16.30
N GLU A 310 18.75 -14.93 15.90
CA GLU A 310 19.98 -14.99 15.09
C GLU A 310 19.76 -14.44 13.67
N GLN A 311 18.62 -14.69 13.03
CA GLN A 311 18.31 -14.12 11.70
C GLN A 311 18.07 -12.61 11.71
N GLU A 312 17.40 -12.07 12.73
CA GLU A 312 17.30 -10.61 12.89
C GLU A 312 18.66 -9.98 13.20
N GLN A 313 19.47 -10.61 14.06
CA GLN A 313 20.78 -10.06 14.40
C GLN A 313 21.76 -10.08 13.22
N GLU A 314 21.68 -11.08 12.32
CA GLU A 314 22.44 -11.07 11.05
C GLU A 314 21.89 -10.06 10.03
N HIS A 315 20.58 -9.79 9.99
CA HIS A 315 20.00 -8.78 9.11
C HIS A 315 20.41 -7.35 9.51
N TRP A 316 20.43 -7.05 10.82
CA TRP A 316 20.87 -5.74 11.32
C TRP A 316 22.40 -5.54 11.23
N ALA A 317 23.20 -6.60 11.31
CA ALA A 317 24.65 -6.52 11.13
C ALA A 317 25.08 -6.30 9.66
N TYR A 318 24.22 -6.64 8.69
CA TYR A 318 24.51 -6.46 7.26
C TYR A 318 24.13 -5.07 6.73
N GLU A 319 23.21 -4.36 7.38
CA GLU A 319 22.83 -2.98 7.01
C GLU A 319 23.78 -1.91 7.55
N ASP A 320 24.47 -2.15 8.68
CA ASP A 320 25.38 -1.16 9.29
C ASP A 320 26.79 -1.14 8.63
N ALA A 321 27.15 -2.18 7.88
CA ALA A 321 28.45 -2.27 7.20
C ALA A 321 28.46 -1.67 5.78
N ASN A 322 27.31 -1.26 5.24
CA ASN A 322 27.19 -0.79 3.85
C ASN A 322 26.89 0.72 3.72
N TYR A 323 26.98 1.48 4.81
CA TYR A 323 26.93 2.95 4.83
C TYR A 323 28.33 3.56 5.03
N HIS A 324 29.34 2.99 4.37
CA HIS A 324 30.61 3.68 4.21
C HIS A 324 30.49 4.70 3.07
N ASP A 325 30.30 5.95 3.47
CA ASP A 325 30.97 7.13 2.92
C ASP A 325 31.05 7.20 1.38
N THR A 326 29.92 7.50 0.74
CA THR A 326 29.92 8.13 -0.58
C THR A 326 29.80 9.64 -0.39
N ASN A 327 30.89 10.23 0.07
CA ASN A 327 31.18 11.64 -0.18
C ASN A 327 31.52 11.76 -1.68
N MET A 328 30.50 11.67 -2.55
CA MET A 328 30.64 12.02 -3.96
C MET A 328 30.70 13.54 -4.01
N GLU A 329 31.87 14.06 -4.42
CA GLU A 329 32.05 15.44 -4.81
C GLU A 329 30.98 15.81 -5.86
N GLU A 330 30.27 16.90 -5.58
CA GLU A 330 29.26 17.48 -6.46
C GLU A 330 29.95 18.01 -7.73
N ASP A 331 30.20 17.12 -8.69
CA ASP A 331 30.47 17.53 -10.06
C ASP A 331 29.21 18.18 -10.62
N ASN A 332 29.32 19.51 -10.76
CA ASN A 332 28.32 20.44 -11.26
C ASN A 332 28.03 20.13 -12.75
N THR A 333 27.35 19.01 -12.98
CA THR A 333 26.96 18.55 -14.31
C THR A 333 25.70 19.31 -14.67
N GLN A 334 25.87 20.46 -15.33
CA GLN A 334 24.77 21.24 -15.89
C GLN A 334 24.14 20.42 -17.03
N LEU A 335 23.19 19.56 -16.68
CA LEU A 335 22.35 18.84 -17.62
C LEU A 335 21.43 19.86 -18.29
N ASP A 336 21.73 20.16 -19.55
CA ASP A 336 20.97 21.06 -20.40
C ASP A 336 19.60 20.41 -20.76
N TYR A 337 18.66 20.47 -19.82
CA TYR A 337 17.26 20.04 -20.00
C TYR A 337 16.42 21.11 -20.74
N SER A 338 17.00 21.83 -21.70
CA SER A 338 16.28 22.85 -22.46
C SER A 338 15.37 22.30 -23.56
N GLU A 339 15.38 20.98 -23.81
CA GLU A 339 14.42 20.34 -24.68
C GLU A 339 13.15 20.03 -23.88
N ALA A 340 12.40 21.09 -23.56
CA ALA A 340 11.07 20.98 -22.98
C ALA A 340 10.25 20.05 -23.90
N PRO A 341 9.66 18.96 -23.36
CA PRO A 341 8.86 18.05 -24.17
C PRO A 341 7.80 18.88 -24.88
N ILE A 342 7.83 18.83 -26.21
CA ILE A 342 6.89 19.55 -27.07
C ILE A 342 5.51 19.05 -26.66
N ALA A 343 4.81 19.85 -25.86
CA ALA A 343 3.47 19.52 -25.39
C ALA A 343 2.61 19.25 -26.63
N PRO A 344 1.78 18.19 -26.63
CA PRO A 344 0.92 17.91 -27.76
C PRO A 344 0.13 19.17 -28.10
N LYS A 345 0.18 19.59 -29.38
CA LYS A 345 -0.56 20.76 -29.88
C LYS A 345 -2.02 20.62 -29.47
N GLY A 346 -2.48 21.45 -28.54
CA GLY A 346 -3.82 21.37 -27.94
C GLY A 346 -3.85 21.17 -26.42
N ALA A 347 -2.69 21.08 -25.75
CA ALA A 347 -2.65 21.11 -24.29
C ALA A 347 -3.18 22.46 -23.76
N LEU A 348 -4.14 22.40 -22.84
CA LEU A 348 -4.72 23.56 -22.17
C LEU A 348 -3.68 24.26 -21.30
N ASP A 349 -3.48 25.56 -21.52
CA ASP A 349 -2.74 26.42 -20.62
C ASP A 349 -3.62 26.81 -19.43
N TRP A 350 -3.43 26.10 -18.31
CA TRP A 350 -4.21 26.27 -17.09
C TRP A 350 -4.03 27.64 -16.44
N GLU A 351 -2.83 28.23 -16.51
CA GLU A 351 -2.57 29.56 -15.95
C GLU A 351 -3.33 30.64 -16.74
N HIS A 352 -3.37 30.48 -18.06
CA HIS A 352 -4.16 31.34 -18.93
C HIS A 352 -5.66 31.24 -18.64
N ALA A 353 -6.16 30.01 -18.49
CA ALA A 353 -7.56 29.75 -18.16
C ALA A 353 -7.94 30.35 -16.80
N GLU A 354 -7.05 30.29 -15.80
CA GLU A 354 -7.24 30.93 -14.50
C GLU A 354 -7.30 32.46 -14.58
N LYS A 355 -6.35 33.07 -15.29
CA LYS A 355 -6.28 34.53 -15.42
C LYS A 355 -7.45 35.11 -16.21
N LYS A 356 -7.97 34.37 -17.20
CA LYS A 356 -9.08 34.80 -18.05
C LYS A 356 -10.44 34.27 -17.62
N TRP A 357 -10.54 33.61 -16.47
CA TRP A 357 -11.78 32.97 -16.01
C TRP A 357 -13.01 33.88 -16.07
N ASP A 358 -12.84 35.13 -15.60
CA ASP A 358 -13.93 36.09 -15.51
C ASP A 358 -14.42 36.58 -16.89
N SER A 359 -13.59 36.41 -17.93
CA SER A 359 -13.91 36.76 -19.32
C SER A 359 -14.61 35.66 -20.12
N PHE A 360 -14.61 34.42 -19.62
CA PHE A 360 -15.30 33.32 -20.31
C PHE A 360 -16.82 33.46 -20.20
N VAL A 361 -17.51 33.00 -21.25
CA VAL A 361 -18.98 33.05 -21.34
C VAL A 361 -19.57 32.02 -20.40
N GLU A 362 -20.44 32.48 -19.50
CA GLU A 362 -21.21 31.64 -18.59
C GLU A 362 -22.29 30.88 -19.36
N VAL A 363 -22.41 29.59 -19.05
CA VAL A 363 -23.37 28.69 -19.70
C VAL A 363 -24.75 28.95 -19.11
N THR A 364 -25.58 29.70 -19.84
CA THR A 364 -26.96 30.02 -19.43
C THR A 364 -27.99 29.12 -20.11
N GLU A 365 -27.65 28.61 -21.30
CA GLU A 365 -28.56 27.85 -22.15
C GLU A 365 -27.91 26.55 -22.60
N MET A 366 -28.69 25.47 -22.61
CA MET A 366 -28.23 24.13 -22.99
C MET A 366 -27.69 24.07 -24.43
N GLN A 367 -28.18 24.95 -25.32
CA GLN A 367 -27.77 25.04 -26.72
C GLN A 367 -26.31 25.52 -26.90
N GLN A 368 -25.73 26.13 -25.87
CA GLN A 368 -24.35 26.64 -25.91
C GLN A 368 -23.32 25.51 -25.74
N LEU A 369 -23.74 24.38 -25.15
CA LEU A 369 -22.91 23.20 -24.94
C LEU A 369 -22.95 22.31 -26.18
N THR A 370 -21.77 21.96 -26.69
CA THR A 370 -21.61 21.02 -27.80
C THR A 370 -20.67 19.89 -27.38
N ILE A 371 -20.91 18.68 -27.89
CA ILE A 371 -20.02 17.54 -27.65
C ILE A 371 -18.60 17.88 -28.14
N GLY A 372 -17.59 17.55 -27.33
CA GLY A 372 -16.18 17.86 -27.57
C GLY A 372 -15.75 19.26 -27.12
N ARG A 373 -16.67 20.11 -26.62
CA ARG A 373 -16.34 21.44 -26.13
C ARG A 373 -15.77 21.38 -24.72
N LEU A 374 -14.82 22.27 -24.44
CA LEU A 374 -14.24 22.44 -23.12
C LEU A 374 -15.12 23.36 -22.27
N VAL A 375 -15.48 22.87 -21.10
CA VAL A 375 -16.21 23.59 -20.08
C VAL A 375 -15.39 23.56 -18.81
N GLY A 376 -15.51 24.61 -17.99
CA GLY A 376 -14.91 24.61 -16.67
C GLY A 376 -15.88 25.12 -15.62
N TRP A 377 -15.52 24.92 -14.36
CA TRP A 377 -16.18 25.48 -13.20
C TRP A 377 -15.15 25.71 -12.08
N LYS A 378 -15.47 26.63 -11.16
CA LYS A 378 -14.65 26.85 -9.95
C LYS A 378 -15.21 26.00 -8.81
N GLY A 379 -14.35 25.22 -8.17
CA GLY A 379 -14.70 24.41 -7.01
C GLY A 379 -13.54 24.34 -6.02
N LEU A 380 -13.84 23.91 -4.78
CA LEU A 380 -12.79 23.59 -3.81
C LEU A 380 -12.10 22.30 -4.25
N ALA A 381 -10.82 22.41 -4.59
CA ALA A 381 -9.99 21.27 -4.96
C ALA A 381 -8.64 21.36 -4.22
N LEU A 382 -7.93 20.24 -4.15
CA LEU A 382 -6.61 20.20 -3.55
C LEU A 382 -5.59 20.64 -4.59
N ASN A 383 -4.87 21.72 -4.31
CA ASN A 383 -3.77 22.15 -5.18
C ASN A 383 -2.66 21.08 -5.14
N PRO A 384 -2.26 20.52 -6.30
CA PRO A 384 -1.33 19.39 -6.32
C PRO A 384 0.10 19.76 -5.89
N PHE A 385 0.46 21.04 -5.92
CA PHE A 385 1.78 21.50 -5.52
C PHE A 385 1.86 21.79 -4.02
N THR A 386 0.83 22.41 -3.46
CA THR A 386 0.81 22.85 -2.06
C THR A 386 0.07 21.90 -1.12
N PHE A 387 -0.74 20.98 -1.66
CA PHE A 387 -1.66 20.11 -0.91
C PHE A 387 -2.59 20.88 0.04
N THR A 388 -2.96 22.10 -0.34
CA THR A 388 -3.91 22.96 0.38
C THR A 388 -5.26 22.96 -0.33
N PRO A 389 -6.39 22.95 0.41
CA PRO A 389 -7.70 23.12 -0.19
C PRO A 389 -7.86 24.56 -0.68
N GLU A 390 -7.94 24.75 -1.99
CA GLU A 390 -8.03 26.05 -2.66
C GLU A 390 -9.18 26.04 -3.68
N VAL A 391 -9.70 27.22 -4.03
CA VAL A 391 -10.69 27.32 -5.11
C VAL A 391 -9.96 27.29 -6.44
N LEU A 392 -10.01 26.16 -7.14
CA LEU A 392 -9.35 25.95 -8.42
C LEU A 392 -10.38 25.75 -9.53
N ILE A 393 -9.92 25.93 -10.76
CA ILE A 393 -10.73 25.65 -11.94
C ILE A 393 -10.57 24.18 -12.29
N SER A 394 -11.70 23.47 -12.34
CA SER A 394 -11.82 22.17 -12.99
C SER A 394 -12.22 22.41 -14.44
N VAL A 395 -11.57 21.71 -15.38
CA VAL A 395 -11.93 21.74 -16.79
C VAL A 395 -12.27 20.34 -17.24
N ALA A 396 -13.33 20.19 -18.04
CA ALA A 396 -13.78 18.93 -18.58
C ALA A 396 -14.18 19.08 -20.05
N THR A 397 -14.11 17.97 -20.79
CA THR A 397 -14.63 17.88 -22.15
C THR A 397 -16.03 17.26 -22.10
N VAL A 398 -17.01 17.91 -22.73
CA VAL A 398 -18.37 17.35 -22.82
C VAL A 398 -18.36 16.12 -23.72
N ILE A 399 -18.69 14.94 -23.19
CA ILE A 399 -18.79 13.70 -23.97
C ILE A 399 -20.22 13.52 -24.49
N ARG A 400 -21.22 13.75 -23.64
CA ARG A 400 -22.63 13.49 -23.94
C ARG A 400 -23.52 14.62 -23.46
N LEU A 401 -24.45 15.03 -24.32
CA LEU A 401 -25.51 15.98 -24.00
C LEU A 401 -26.83 15.22 -23.72
N PRO A 402 -27.68 15.74 -22.83
CA PRO A 402 -29.04 15.24 -22.67
C PRO A 402 -29.83 15.42 -23.97
N GLU A 403 -30.69 14.46 -24.27
CA GLU A 403 -31.70 14.62 -25.32
C GLU A 403 -32.87 15.45 -24.77
N PRO A 404 -33.50 16.34 -25.56
CA PRO A 404 -34.51 17.30 -25.09
C PRO A 404 -35.77 16.67 -24.46
N ASN A 405 -35.93 15.36 -24.55
CA ASN A 405 -37.07 14.61 -24.01
C ASN A 405 -36.66 13.55 -22.97
N THR A 406 -35.41 13.54 -22.52
CA THR A 406 -34.92 12.51 -21.59
C THR A 406 -34.16 13.18 -20.45
N GLU A 407 -34.49 12.81 -19.22
CA GLU A 407 -33.79 13.21 -17.99
C GLU A 407 -32.39 12.53 -17.88
N CYS A 408 -31.65 12.45 -18.99
CA CYS A 408 -30.29 11.93 -18.96
C CYS A 408 -29.34 13.02 -18.44
N PRO A 409 -28.42 12.69 -17.53
CA PRO A 409 -27.41 13.64 -17.08
C PRO A 409 -26.41 13.97 -18.19
N PHE A 410 -25.73 15.11 -18.04
CA PHE A 410 -24.56 15.47 -18.84
C PHE A 410 -23.40 14.59 -18.41
N VAL A 411 -22.73 13.95 -19.37
CA VAL A 411 -21.51 13.18 -19.09
C VAL A 411 -20.31 13.99 -19.56
N VAL A 412 -19.43 14.31 -18.63
CA VAL A 412 -18.20 15.06 -18.91
C VAL A 412 -16.97 14.27 -18.51
N LYS A 413 -15.89 14.52 -19.24
CA LYS A 413 -14.57 13.93 -18.99
C LYS A 413 -13.66 14.96 -18.37
N GLN A 414 -13.34 14.84 -17.09
CA GLN A 414 -12.47 15.80 -16.44
C GLN A 414 -11.04 15.71 -17.00
N LEU A 415 -10.46 16.86 -17.36
CA LEU A 415 -9.05 16.94 -17.76
C LEU A 415 -8.17 17.06 -16.50
N SER A 416 -7.20 16.17 -16.38
CA SER A 416 -6.22 16.24 -15.30
C SER A 416 -5.30 17.44 -15.48
N ARG A 417 -5.13 18.23 -14.41
CA ARG A 417 -4.14 19.30 -14.37
C ARG A 417 -2.72 18.68 -14.40
N PRO A 418 -1.80 19.15 -15.26
CA PRO A 418 -0.43 18.67 -15.27
C PRO A 418 0.21 18.85 -13.88
N GLY A 419 0.82 17.79 -13.36
CA GLY A 419 1.41 17.75 -12.02
C GLY A 419 0.44 17.33 -10.91
N GLY A 420 -0.88 17.41 -11.15
CA GLY A 420 -1.88 16.80 -10.27
C GLY A 420 -2.09 15.37 -10.67
N ASN A 421 -1.36 14.43 -10.06
CA ASN A 421 -1.76 13.04 -10.14
C ASN A 421 -3.14 12.93 -9.48
N PRO A 422 -4.21 12.69 -10.24
CA PRO A 422 -5.49 12.44 -9.63
C PRO A 422 -5.32 11.17 -8.82
N SER A 423 -5.91 11.16 -7.63
CA SER A 423 -6.07 9.94 -6.87
C SER A 423 -4.84 9.48 -6.06
N PHE A 424 -4.78 10.03 -4.84
CA PHE A 424 -4.23 9.33 -3.68
C PHE A 424 -4.96 7.98 -3.42
N SER A 425 -6.09 7.71 -4.09
CA SER A 425 -6.93 6.51 -3.94
C SER A 425 -6.66 5.41 -4.98
N SER A 426 -6.25 5.74 -6.20
CA SER A 426 -6.16 4.77 -7.31
C SER A 426 -5.01 3.75 -7.20
N ARG A 427 -4.00 3.99 -6.32
CA ARG A 427 -2.85 3.06 -6.19
C ARG A 427 -3.16 1.69 -5.55
N LEU A 428 -4.39 1.42 -5.12
CA LEU A 428 -4.73 0.13 -4.49
C LEU A 428 -5.34 -0.91 -5.42
N THR A 429 -5.74 -0.55 -6.64
CA THR A 429 -6.30 -1.49 -7.62
C THR A 429 -5.29 -1.73 -8.74
N GLY A 430 -4.41 -2.72 -8.55
CA GLY A 430 -3.35 -3.11 -9.49
C GLY A 430 -3.85 -3.81 -10.76
N GLY A 431 -4.73 -3.16 -11.52
CA GLY A 431 -5.12 -3.54 -12.87
C GLY A 431 -4.38 -2.69 -13.89
N LEU A 432 -3.77 -3.32 -14.90
CA LEU A 432 -2.85 -2.73 -15.87
C LEU A 432 -3.57 -2.36 -17.18
N ASP A 433 -4.82 -1.96 -17.12
CA ASP A 433 -5.62 -1.67 -18.31
C ASP A 433 -6.12 -0.21 -18.28
N GLU A 434 -6.05 0.39 -19.46
CA GLU A 434 -6.59 1.68 -19.94
C GLU A 434 -6.86 2.76 -18.88
N THR A 435 -6.22 3.91 -19.06
CA THR A 435 -6.50 5.17 -18.33
C THR A 435 -8.00 5.52 -18.40
N ASP A 436 -8.76 4.95 -17.48
CA ASP A 436 -10.14 5.28 -17.13
C ASP A 436 -10.12 6.68 -16.54
N MET A 437 -10.10 7.66 -17.43
CA MET A 437 -10.46 9.03 -17.09
C MET A 437 -11.91 9.00 -16.64
N GLU A 438 -12.14 9.29 -15.36
CA GLU A 438 -13.43 9.23 -14.69
C GLU A 438 -14.46 10.09 -15.44
N GLU A 439 -15.51 9.43 -15.95
CA GLU A 439 -16.67 10.10 -16.54
C GLU A 439 -17.60 10.51 -15.39
N GLU A 440 -17.88 11.81 -15.29
CA GLU A 440 -18.75 12.36 -14.25
C GLU A 440 -20.10 12.78 -14.84
N GLU A 441 -21.16 12.46 -14.12
CA GLU A 441 -22.54 12.78 -14.48
C GLU A 441 -23.03 14.02 -13.72
N TYR A 442 -23.50 15.04 -14.44
CA TYR A 442 -24.02 16.29 -13.87
C TYR A 442 -25.45 16.55 -14.34
N THR A 443 -26.31 17.05 -13.45
CA THR A 443 -27.64 17.54 -13.84
C THR A 443 -27.58 18.98 -14.33
N TRP A 444 -28.58 19.43 -15.09
CA TRP A 444 -28.65 20.82 -15.56
C TRP A 444 -28.66 21.84 -14.40
N SER A 445 -29.31 21.48 -13.29
CA SER A 445 -29.33 22.30 -12.07
C SER A 445 -27.93 22.48 -11.49
N ASP A 446 -27.12 21.42 -11.46
CA ASP A 446 -25.73 21.49 -10.95
C ASP A 446 -24.87 22.41 -11.82
N ILE A 447 -25.04 22.36 -13.15
CA ILE A 447 -24.34 23.22 -14.11
C ILE A 447 -24.66 24.70 -13.87
N LEU A 448 -25.94 25.02 -13.61
CA LEU A 448 -26.38 26.39 -13.30
C LEU A 448 -25.89 26.86 -11.92
N GLU A 449 -25.91 25.99 -10.92
CA GLU A 449 -25.45 26.31 -9.56
C GLU A 449 -23.95 26.58 -9.49
N THR A 450 -23.17 25.74 -10.18
CA THR A 450 -21.69 25.84 -10.21
C THR A 450 -21.17 26.85 -11.23
N LYS A 451 -22.06 27.51 -11.97
CA LYS A 451 -21.77 28.58 -12.94
C LYS A 451 -20.72 28.18 -13.97
N TRP A 452 -21.01 27.12 -14.72
CA TRP A 452 -20.10 26.62 -15.74
C TRP A 452 -19.79 27.70 -16.77
N ARG A 453 -18.55 27.69 -17.28
CA ARG A 453 -18.09 28.60 -18.32
C ARG A 453 -17.45 27.85 -19.47
N ILE A 454 -17.64 28.36 -20.69
CA ILE A 454 -17.03 27.78 -21.89
C ILE A 454 -15.58 28.24 -21.97
N VAL A 455 -14.65 27.29 -21.90
CA VAL A 455 -13.21 27.56 -22.00
C VAL A 455 -12.83 27.51 -23.48
N VAL A 456 -12.38 28.65 -24.02
CA VAL A 456 -11.87 28.75 -25.38
C VAL A 456 -10.34 28.75 -25.31
N LEU A 457 -9.72 27.76 -25.97
CA LEU A 457 -8.27 27.63 -26.12
C LEU A 457 -7.68 28.70 -27.04
#